data_AF-A0A6N8YZ90-F1
#
_entry.id   AF-A0A6N8YZ90-F1
#
_cell.length_a   1.000
_cell.length_b   1.000
_cell.length_c   1.000
_cell.angle_alpha   90.00
_cell.angle_beta   90.00
_cell.angle_gamma   90.00
#
_symmetry.space_group_name_H-M   'P 1'
#
loop_
_entity.id
_entity.type
_entity.pdbx_description
1 polymer ?
#
loop_
_entity_poly.entity_id
_entity_poly.type
_entity_poly.pdbx_seq_one_letter_code
_entity_poly.pdbx_strand_id
1 'polypeptide(L)'
;MAYRHSTQGGALPQPSRFAALGELLDTVDSANLLAELRSDTRRGPQGQWVEPIWRAYLASFALNLAHTNDIIRHLQDIPAFRETCGFGDYLPHRTTFNRFIQRLALHTDSVEQCVITLTKDLKGCLPDLGNEVAIDATAVRSHSNPNKGKKGRTPSDPEAAWGGKALCQVQGQGRHGVLFRVQDAHGRGCEIRLASGL
;
A
#
# COMPACT_ATOMS: atom_id res chain seq x y z
N MET A 1 23.40 -39.28 -5.21
CA MET A 1 23.09 -38.77 -3.86
C MET A 1 21.67 -38.19 -3.89
N ALA A 2 20.70 -38.87 -3.28
CA ALA A 2 19.31 -38.41 -3.25
C ALA A 2 19.07 -37.66 -1.94
N TYR A 3 18.76 -36.37 -2.03
CA TYR A 3 18.47 -35.52 -0.88
C TYR A 3 17.01 -35.76 -0.45
N ARG A 4 16.81 -36.58 0.60
CA ARG A 4 15.51 -36.72 1.28
C ARG A 4 15.35 -35.58 2.27
N HIS A 5 14.50 -34.61 1.98
CA HIS A 5 13.97 -33.76 3.04
C HIS A 5 12.98 -34.58 3.88
N SER A 6 13.32 -34.80 5.15
CA SER A 6 12.37 -35.29 6.15
C SER A 6 11.41 -34.15 6.52
N THR A 7 10.14 -34.27 6.15
CA THR A 7 9.07 -33.40 6.62
C THR A 7 8.65 -33.81 8.04
N GLN A 8 9.44 -33.41 9.04
CA GLN A 8 9.00 -33.35 10.43
C GLN A 8 8.45 -31.93 10.67
N GLY A 9 7.24 -31.66 10.16
CA GLY A 9 6.53 -30.42 10.39
C GLY A 9 5.44 -30.65 11.42
N GLY A 10 5.76 -30.51 12.70
CA GLY A 10 4.72 -30.36 13.73
C GLY A 10 3.87 -29.15 13.36
N ALA A 11 2.58 -29.35 13.15
CA ALA A 11 1.66 -28.29 12.80
C ALA A 11 1.57 -27.32 14.00
N LEU A 12 2.28 -26.20 13.92
CA LEU A 12 2.01 -25.06 14.79
C LEU A 12 0.52 -24.72 14.63
N PRO A 13 -0.23 -24.50 15.73
CA PRO A 13 -1.62 -24.11 15.63
C PRO A 13 -1.68 -22.81 14.83
N GLN A 14 -2.29 -22.87 13.65
CA GLN A 14 -2.41 -21.70 12.80
C GLN A 14 -3.29 -20.69 13.56
N PRO A 15 -2.82 -19.46 13.79
CA PRO A 15 -3.66 -18.44 14.41
C PRO A 15 -4.92 -18.26 13.57
N SER A 16 -6.04 -17.94 14.22
CA SER A 16 -7.21 -17.51 13.46
C SER A 16 -6.77 -16.36 12.54
N ARG A 17 -7.29 -16.30 11.31
CA ARG A 17 -6.93 -15.25 10.35
C ARG A 17 -7.00 -13.82 10.93
N PHE A 18 -7.84 -13.61 11.93
CA PHE A 18 -8.01 -12.34 12.64
C PHE A 18 -6.94 -12.11 13.71
N ALA A 19 -6.42 -13.15 14.35
CA ALA A 19 -5.26 -13.03 15.23
C ALA A 19 -4.00 -12.63 14.43
N ALA A 20 -3.75 -13.30 13.28
CA ALA A 20 -2.66 -12.92 12.39
C ALA A 20 -2.83 -11.49 11.83
N LEU A 21 -4.06 -11.08 11.53
CA LEU A 21 -4.36 -9.71 11.15
C LEU A 21 -4.08 -8.72 12.30
N GLY A 22 -4.45 -9.05 13.54
CA GLY A 22 -4.17 -8.23 14.71
C GLY A 22 -2.67 -8.00 14.88
N GLU A 23 -1.88 -9.06 14.82
CA GLU A 23 -0.42 -9.00 14.86
C GLU A 23 0.13 -8.09 13.76
N LEU A 24 -0.33 -8.26 12.51
CA LEU A 24 0.05 -7.41 11.38
C LEU A 24 -0.26 -5.93 11.67
N LEU A 25 -1.45 -5.62 12.18
CA LEU A 25 -1.85 -4.25 12.49
C LEU A 25 -1.01 -3.64 13.62
N ASP A 26 -0.58 -4.45 14.58
CA ASP A 26 0.26 -4.01 15.70
C ASP A 26 1.72 -3.75 15.28
N THR A 27 2.19 -4.33 14.17
CA THR A 27 3.53 -4.06 13.64
C THR A 27 3.69 -2.65 13.06
N VAL A 28 2.59 -1.98 12.70
CA VAL A 28 2.65 -0.66 12.06
C VAL A 28 2.76 0.43 13.13
N ASP A 29 3.97 0.95 13.33
CA ASP A 29 4.18 2.13 14.19
C ASP A 29 3.47 3.34 13.61
N SER A 30 2.36 3.70 14.24
CA SER A 30 1.47 4.78 13.85
C SER A 30 1.21 5.76 15.00
N ALA A 31 2.00 5.70 16.08
CA ALA A 31 1.76 6.49 17.29
C ALA A 31 1.75 8.00 17.01
N ASN A 32 2.71 8.50 16.23
CA ASN A 32 2.81 9.91 15.85
C ASN A 32 1.63 10.35 14.97
N LEU A 33 1.31 9.56 13.94
CA LEU A 33 0.18 9.80 13.05
C LEU A 33 -1.15 9.86 13.83
N LEU A 34 -1.37 8.92 14.74
CA LEU A 34 -2.57 8.88 15.57
C LEU A 34 -2.65 10.08 16.52
N ALA A 35 -1.52 10.54 17.06
CA ALA A 35 -1.47 11.74 17.90
C ALA A 35 -1.86 13.01 17.10
N GLU A 36 -1.32 13.18 15.90
CA GLU A 36 -1.65 14.30 15.00
C GLU A 36 -3.13 14.28 14.60
N LEU A 37 -3.65 13.13 14.18
CA LEU A 37 -5.06 12.96 13.82
C LEU A 37 -6.01 13.19 14.99
N ARG A 38 -5.59 12.92 16.22
CA ARG A 38 -6.37 13.25 17.44
C ARG A 38 -6.32 14.74 17.74
N SER A 39 -5.17 15.40 17.58
CA SER A 39 -5.01 16.84 17.88
C SER A 39 -5.83 17.75 16.96
N ASP A 40 -6.07 17.31 15.73
CA ASP A 40 -6.81 18.05 14.70
C ASP A 40 -8.34 17.98 14.86
N THR A 41 -8.88 17.26 15.87
CA THR A 41 -10.34 17.25 16.10
C THR A 41 -10.81 18.49 16.86
N ARG A 42 -11.04 19.60 16.16
CA ARG A 42 -11.56 20.85 16.78
C ARG A 42 -12.98 20.74 17.32
N ARG A 43 -13.85 19.88 16.75
CA ARG A 43 -15.24 19.62 17.22
C ARG A 43 -15.72 18.23 16.78
N GLY A 44 -15.89 17.29 17.71
CA GLY A 44 -16.42 15.94 17.46
C GLY A 44 -16.06 14.92 18.55
N PRO A 45 -16.58 13.68 18.52
CA PRO A 45 -16.25 12.63 19.49
C PRO A 45 -14.74 12.51 19.65
N GLN A 46 -14.27 12.53 20.90
CA GLN A 46 -12.90 12.73 21.41
C GLN A 46 -11.85 11.76 20.87
N GLY A 47 -11.63 11.68 19.55
CA GLY A 47 -10.64 10.81 18.93
C GLY A 47 -10.88 9.30 19.11
N GLN A 48 -11.99 8.89 19.74
CA GLN A 48 -12.24 7.50 20.15
C GLN A 48 -12.24 6.49 19.00
N TRP A 49 -12.54 6.95 17.78
CA TRP A 49 -12.58 6.12 16.58
C TRP A 49 -11.36 6.31 15.67
N VAL A 50 -10.42 7.18 16.01
CA VAL A 50 -9.25 7.48 15.13
C VAL A 50 -8.43 6.22 14.91
N GLU A 51 -8.06 5.54 15.99
CA GLU A 51 -7.26 4.32 15.92
C GLU A 51 -8.05 3.11 15.38
N PRO A 52 -9.30 2.85 15.81
CA PRO A 52 -10.10 1.79 15.19
C PRO A 52 -10.36 1.97 13.70
N ILE A 53 -10.62 3.20 13.24
CA ILE A 53 -10.81 3.48 11.81
C ILE A 53 -9.49 3.31 11.05
N TRP A 54 -8.36 3.75 11.61
CA TRP A 54 -7.03 3.53 11.04
C TRP A 54 -6.74 2.04 10.86
N ARG A 55 -6.94 1.23 11.91
CA ARG A 55 -6.76 -0.23 11.87
C ARG A 55 -7.66 -0.89 10.82
N ALA A 56 -8.93 -0.49 10.75
CA ALA A 56 -9.85 -1.00 9.73
C ALA A 56 -9.46 -0.61 8.31
N TYR A 57 -8.89 0.57 8.12
CA TYR A 57 -8.38 1.02 6.83
C TYR A 57 -7.12 0.25 6.42
N LEU A 58 -6.18 -0.02 7.33
CA LEU A 58 -5.06 -0.91 7.05
C LEU A 58 -5.52 -2.33 6.70
N ALA A 59 -6.48 -2.86 7.48
CA ALA A 59 -7.01 -4.18 7.24
C ALA A 59 -7.78 -4.30 5.92
N SER A 60 -8.29 -3.20 5.35
CA SER A 60 -8.93 -3.23 4.03
C SER A 60 -7.96 -3.65 2.94
N PHE A 61 -6.66 -3.33 3.07
CA PHE A 61 -5.64 -3.81 2.13
C PHE A 61 -5.37 -5.30 2.29
N ALA A 62 -5.26 -5.80 3.52
CA ALA A 62 -5.04 -7.22 3.79
C ALA A 62 -6.23 -8.10 3.35
N LEU A 63 -7.45 -7.56 3.44
CA LEU A 63 -8.70 -8.25 3.06
C LEU A 63 -9.18 -7.90 1.64
N ASN A 64 -8.43 -7.07 0.90
CA ASN A 64 -8.77 -6.59 -0.44
C ASN A 64 -10.19 -5.98 -0.56
N LEU A 65 -10.56 -5.14 0.41
CA LEU A 65 -11.84 -4.43 0.43
C LEU A 65 -11.70 -3.11 -0.35
N ALA A 66 -12.44 -3.00 -1.45
CA ALA A 66 -12.27 -1.90 -2.40
C ALA A 66 -12.89 -0.57 -1.94
N HIS A 67 -13.96 -0.63 -1.14
CA HIS A 67 -14.72 0.56 -0.77
C HIS A 67 -14.95 0.68 0.73
N THR A 68 -15.10 1.92 1.21
CA THR A 68 -15.49 2.21 2.60
C THR A 68 -16.75 1.46 3.04
N ASN A 69 -17.69 1.25 2.12
CA ASN A 69 -18.92 0.50 2.40
C ASN A 69 -18.63 -0.98 2.68
N ASP A 70 -17.64 -1.56 2.01
CA ASP A 70 -17.24 -2.95 2.22
C ASP A 70 -16.62 -3.10 3.61
N ILE A 71 -15.77 -2.14 4.02
CA ILE A 71 -15.20 -2.10 5.38
C ILE A 71 -16.33 -2.05 6.43
N ILE A 72 -17.30 -1.15 6.27
CA ILE A 72 -18.41 -1.00 7.22
C ILE A 72 -19.26 -2.28 7.27
N ARG A 73 -19.56 -2.89 6.12
CA ARG A 73 -20.31 -4.15 6.06
C ARG A 73 -19.55 -5.27 6.76
N HIS A 74 -18.25 -5.39 6.54
CA HIS A 74 -17.40 -6.36 7.25
C HIS A 74 -17.39 -6.13 8.76
N LEU A 75 -17.34 -4.88 9.23
CA LEU A 75 -17.42 -4.55 10.66
C LEU A 75 -18.78 -4.91 11.27
N GLN A 76 -19.86 -4.84 10.49
CA GLN A 76 -21.21 -5.22 10.91
C GLN A 76 -21.38 -6.74 10.95
N ASP A 77 -20.96 -7.43 9.89
CA ASP A 77 -21.21 -8.86 9.68
C ASP A 77 -20.28 -9.76 10.50
N ILE A 78 -19.05 -9.31 10.79
CA ILE A 78 -18.01 -10.14 11.39
C ILE A 78 -17.54 -9.56 12.73
N PRO A 79 -18.03 -10.07 13.88
CA PRO A 79 -17.62 -9.59 15.20
C PRO A 79 -16.12 -9.69 15.47
N ALA A 80 -15.47 -10.77 15.02
CA ALA A 80 -14.01 -10.94 15.19
C ALA A 80 -13.21 -9.84 14.47
N PHE A 81 -13.67 -9.37 13.30
CA PHE A 81 -13.03 -8.28 12.57
C PHE A 81 -13.19 -6.95 13.32
N ARG A 82 -14.39 -6.71 13.87
CA ARG A 82 -14.69 -5.54 14.71
C ARG A 82 -13.78 -5.48 15.93
N GLU A 83 -13.64 -6.59 16.63
CA GLU A 83 -12.79 -6.72 17.82
C GLU A 83 -11.30 -6.53 17.48
N THR A 84 -10.82 -7.14 16.40
CA THR A 84 -9.43 -7.02 15.93
C THR A 84 -9.05 -5.56 15.59
N CYS A 85 -10.00 -4.82 15.02
CA CYS A 85 -9.81 -3.41 14.73
C CYS A 85 -9.94 -2.52 15.98
N GLY A 86 -10.39 -3.05 17.12
CA GLY A 86 -10.55 -2.29 18.37
C GLY A 86 -11.84 -1.47 18.45
N PHE A 87 -12.88 -1.83 17.69
CA PHE A 87 -14.20 -1.21 17.87
C PHE A 87 -14.95 -1.85 19.04
N GLY A 88 -15.62 -1.01 19.84
CA GLY A 88 -16.59 -1.47 20.84
C GLY A 88 -17.96 -1.79 20.24
N ASP A 89 -19.00 -1.72 21.07
CA ASP A 89 -20.38 -2.08 20.68
C ASP A 89 -20.98 -1.18 19.60
N TYR A 90 -20.52 0.07 19.52
CA TYR A 90 -21.02 1.07 18.58
C TYR A 90 -20.05 1.31 17.43
N LEU A 91 -20.56 1.17 16.20
CA LEU A 91 -19.82 1.47 14.99
C LEU A 91 -20.03 2.91 14.53
N PRO A 92 -18.99 3.58 14.03
CA PRO A 92 -19.13 4.92 13.47
C PRO A 92 -19.94 4.89 12.17
N HIS A 93 -20.65 5.98 11.90
CA HIS A 93 -21.38 6.15 10.64
C HIS A 93 -20.42 6.28 9.45
N ARG A 94 -20.90 5.94 8.25
CA ARG A 94 -20.14 6.06 6.98
C ARG A 94 -19.50 7.43 6.76
N THR A 95 -20.22 8.50 7.13
CA THR A 95 -19.70 9.86 7.00
C THR A 95 -18.46 10.11 7.87
N THR A 96 -18.35 9.43 9.02
CA THR A 96 -17.18 9.50 9.90
C THR A 96 -15.97 8.87 9.22
N PHE A 97 -16.13 7.68 8.61
CA PHE A 97 -15.05 7.05 7.83
C PHE A 97 -14.55 7.94 6.69
N ASN A 98 -15.45 8.47 5.88
CA ASN A 98 -15.05 9.33 4.75
C ASN A 98 -14.34 10.61 5.22
N ARG A 99 -14.83 11.24 6.31
CA ARG A 99 -14.16 12.39 6.91
C ARG A 99 -12.79 12.03 7.46
N PHE A 100 -12.63 10.84 8.05
CA PHE A 100 -11.33 10.35 8.51
C PHE A 100 -10.36 10.20 7.33
N ILE A 101 -10.76 9.54 6.24
CA ILE A 101 -9.89 9.34 5.06
C ILE A 101 -9.50 10.69 4.44
N GLN A 102 -10.42 11.64 4.35
CA GLN A 102 -10.13 13.00 3.87
C GLN A 102 -9.10 13.71 4.76
N ARG A 103 -9.17 13.51 6.09
CA ARG A 103 -8.20 14.07 7.02
C ARG A 103 -6.85 13.35 6.91
N LEU A 104 -6.85 12.03 6.79
CA LEU A 104 -5.63 11.24 6.59
C LEU A 104 -4.84 11.73 5.38
N ALA A 105 -5.53 12.09 4.29
CA ALA A 105 -4.92 12.65 3.09
C ALA A 105 -4.24 14.03 3.30
N LEU A 106 -4.48 14.72 4.42
CA LEU A 106 -3.79 15.95 4.79
C LEU A 106 -2.52 15.71 5.61
N HIS A 107 -2.31 14.48 6.11
CA HIS A 107 -1.15 14.07 6.92
C HIS A 107 -0.28 13.08 6.17
N THR A 108 -0.06 13.31 4.86
CA THR A 108 0.70 12.41 3.98
C THR A 108 2.12 12.16 4.47
N ASP A 109 2.77 13.18 5.02
CA ASP A 109 4.15 13.08 5.50
C ASP A 109 4.25 12.09 6.66
N SER A 110 3.28 12.10 7.57
CA SER A 110 3.22 11.19 8.72
C SER A 110 2.85 9.77 8.31
N VAL A 111 2.01 9.61 7.28
CA VAL A 111 1.75 8.30 6.66
C VAL A 111 3.02 7.76 6.00
N GLU A 112 3.76 8.60 5.28
CA GLU A 112 5.03 8.23 4.67
C GLU A 112 6.05 7.78 5.71
N GLN A 113 6.14 8.47 6.86
CA GLN A 113 6.99 8.03 7.96
C GLN A 113 6.61 6.64 8.48
N CYS A 114 5.31 6.32 8.60
CA CYS A 114 4.87 4.96 8.99
C CYS A 114 5.42 3.90 8.01
N VAL A 115 5.34 4.17 6.70
CA VAL A 115 5.84 3.28 5.65
C VAL A 115 7.36 3.16 5.69
N ILE A 116 8.07 4.28 5.89
CA ILE A 116 9.53 4.30 5.99
C ILE A 116 10.00 3.49 7.19
N THR A 117 9.39 3.66 8.36
CA THR A 117 9.72 2.89 9.58
C THR A 117 9.48 1.41 9.35
N LEU A 118 8.30 1.03 8.86
CA LEU A 118 7.98 -0.37 8.55
C LEU A 118 8.99 -0.97 7.56
N THR A 119 9.37 -0.23 6.52
CA THR A 119 10.34 -0.71 5.52
C THR A 119 11.74 -0.87 6.13
N LYS A 120 12.15 0.00 7.05
CA LYS A 120 13.43 -0.11 7.77
C LYS A 120 13.44 -1.35 8.66
N ASP A 121 12.37 -1.60 9.41
CA ASP A 121 12.25 -2.77 10.28
C ASP A 121 12.26 -4.06 9.45
N LEU A 122 11.54 -4.07 8.33
CA LEU A 122 11.55 -5.17 7.38
C LEU A 122 12.95 -5.43 6.80
N LYS A 123 13.73 -4.39 6.48
CA LYS A 123 15.12 -4.55 6.02
C LYS A 123 16.04 -5.11 7.12
N GLY A 124 15.78 -4.81 8.39
CA GLY A 124 16.49 -5.43 9.51
C GLY A 124 16.27 -6.94 9.56
N CYS A 125 15.05 -7.39 9.29
CA CYS A 125 14.70 -8.82 9.24
C CYS A 125 15.09 -9.50 7.92
N LEU A 126 15.04 -8.78 6.81
CA LEU A 126 15.31 -9.25 5.45
C LEU A 126 16.31 -8.29 4.77
N PRO A 127 17.62 -8.47 5.00
CA PRO A 127 18.65 -7.58 4.45
C PRO A 127 18.65 -7.50 2.92
N ASP A 128 18.18 -8.56 2.26
CA ASP A 128 18.09 -8.64 0.80
C ASP A 128 16.82 -7.99 0.22
N LEU A 129 15.92 -7.46 1.07
CA LEU A 129 14.67 -6.84 0.64
C LEU A 129 14.95 -5.62 -0.26
N GLY A 130 14.54 -5.74 -1.52
CA GLY A 130 14.70 -4.70 -2.53
C GLY A 130 16.02 -4.73 -3.29
N ASN A 131 16.91 -5.70 -3.02
CA ASN A 131 18.13 -5.90 -3.83
C ASN A 131 17.77 -6.37 -5.24
N GLU A 132 16.82 -7.31 -5.33
CA GLU A 132 16.24 -7.76 -6.59
C GLU A 132 14.74 -7.50 -6.55
N VAL A 133 14.23 -6.71 -7.51
CA VAL A 133 12.81 -6.39 -7.64
C VAL A 133 12.28 -7.07 -8.89
N ALA A 134 11.51 -8.14 -8.71
CA ALA A 134 10.77 -8.74 -9.80
C ALA A 134 9.60 -7.83 -10.19
N ILE A 135 9.57 -7.37 -11.43
CA ILE A 135 8.47 -6.54 -11.96
C ILE A 135 7.48 -7.47 -12.65
N ASP A 136 6.38 -7.80 -11.96
CA ASP A 136 5.22 -8.42 -12.61
C ASP A 136 4.20 -7.34 -13.01
N ALA A 137 4.16 -7.03 -14.30
CA ALA A 137 3.26 -6.02 -14.84
C ALA A 137 1.95 -6.67 -15.31
N THR A 138 0.92 -6.61 -14.48
CA THR A 138 -0.47 -6.88 -14.84
C THR A 138 -1.08 -5.69 -15.58
N ALA A 139 -1.82 -5.95 -16.66
CA ALA A 139 -2.50 -4.90 -17.40
C ALA A 139 -3.62 -4.27 -16.55
N VAL A 140 -3.42 -3.05 -16.08
CA VAL A 140 -4.46 -2.28 -15.39
C VAL A 140 -5.31 -1.55 -16.43
N ARG A 141 -6.64 -1.69 -16.33
CA ARG A 141 -7.58 -0.98 -17.20
C ARG A 141 -7.55 0.51 -16.86
N SER A 142 -6.96 1.32 -17.73
CA SER A 142 -7.02 2.78 -17.61
C SER A 142 -8.42 3.29 -17.99
N HIS A 143 -8.92 4.26 -17.23
CA HIS A 143 -10.13 5.04 -17.55
C HIS A 143 -9.83 6.28 -18.41
N SER A 144 -8.57 6.53 -18.76
CA SER A 144 -8.23 7.55 -19.73
C SER A 144 -8.90 7.23 -21.09
N ASN A 145 -8.97 8.19 -22.00
CA ASN A 145 -9.42 7.94 -23.37
C ASN A 145 -8.22 7.54 -24.26
N PRO A 146 -8.26 6.45 -25.03
CA PRO A 146 -7.16 6.07 -25.91
C PRO A 146 -6.93 7.16 -26.95
N ASN A 147 -5.72 7.70 -26.95
CA ASN A 147 -5.32 8.73 -27.90
C ASN A 147 -5.06 8.11 -29.29
N LYS A 148 -6.11 7.60 -29.94
CA LYS A 148 -6.05 7.14 -31.34
C LYS A 148 -6.27 8.34 -32.27
N GLY A 149 -5.26 9.21 -32.36
CA GLY A 149 -4.98 10.05 -33.54
C GLY A 149 -6.10 10.94 -34.12
N LYS A 150 -7.21 11.17 -33.41
CA LYS A 150 -8.27 12.05 -33.91
C LYS A 150 -7.87 13.51 -33.64
N LYS A 151 -7.60 14.26 -34.72
CA LYS A 151 -7.36 15.71 -34.67
C LYS A 151 -8.40 16.38 -33.78
N GLY A 152 -7.94 17.08 -32.74
CA GLY A 152 -8.78 17.94 -31.88
C GLY A 152 -9.25 17.37 -30.54
N ARG A 153 -8.77 16.19 -30.09
CA ARG A 153 -9.05 15.71 -28.71
C ARG A 153 -7.78 15.65 -27.86
N THR A 154 -7.76 16.42 -26.79
CA THR A 154 -6.75 16.31 -25.73
C THR A 154 -7.02 15.04 -24.91
N PRO A 155 -6.00 14.25 -24.54
CA PRO A 155 -6.15 13.17 -23.58
C PRO A 155 -6.78 13.66 -22.28
N SER A 156 -7.63 12.84 -21.67
CA SER A 156 -8.18 13.14 -20.34
C SER A 156 -7.09 13.17 -19.27
N ASP A 157 -6.02 12.40 -19.48
CA ASP A 157 -4.81 12.38 -18.67
C ASP A 157 -3.60 12.48 -19.62
N PRO A 158 -2.90 13.64 -19.64
CA PRO A 158 -1.72 13.84 -20.49
C PRO A 158 -0.53 12.95 -20.12
N GLU A 159 -0.44 12.50 -18.86
CA GLU A 159 0.66 11.68 -18.34
C GLU A 159 0.42 10.17 -18.55
N ALA A 160 -0.81 9.79 -18.94
CA ALA A 160 -1.16 8.39 -19.15
C ALA A 160 -0.57 7.82 -20.45
N ALA A 161 0.53 7.06 -20.32
CA ALA A 161 1.07 6.24 -21.41
C ALA A 161 0.22 4.96 -21.61
N TRP A 162 -0.44 4.84 -22.77
CA TRP A 162 -1.22 3.66 -23.14
C TRP A 162 -0.32 2.48 -23.50
N GLY A 163 -0.11 1.55 -22.55
CA GLY A 163 0.56 0.29 -22.81
C GLY A 163 2.06 0.43 -23.09
N GLY A 164 2.81 0.98 -22.14
CA GLY A 164 4.27 1.06 -22.20
C GLY A 164 4.96 -0.24 -21.78
N LYS A 165 4.80 -1.35 -22.54
CA LYS A 165 5.80 -2.43 -22.49
C LYS A 165 6.73 -2.26 -23.69
N ALA A 166 7.76 -1.43 -23.52
CA ALA A 166 9.00 -1.67 -24.24
C ALA A 166 9.81 -2.68 -23.43
N LEU A 167 10.30 -3.75 -24.06
CA LEU A 167 11.17 -4.74 -23.42
C LEU A 167 12.38 -4.02 -22.81
N CYS A 168 12.41 -3.88 -21.49
CA CYS A 168 13.59 -3.37 -20.80
C CYS A 168 14.63 -4.49 -20.72
N GLN A 169 15.62 -4.47 -21.61
CA GLN A 169 16.87 -5.19 -21.37
C GLN A 169 17.67 -4.40 -20.32
N VAL A 170 17.77 -4.95 -19.11
CA VAL A 170 18.65 -4.41 -18.07
C VAL A 170 20.06 -4.88 -18.35
N GLN A 171 20.93 -4.02 -18.90
CA GLN A 171 22.38 -4.22 -18.84
C GLN A 171 22.93 -3.43 -17.65
N GLY A 172 23.11 -4.10 -16.52
CA GLY A 172 23.80 -3.53 -15.37
C GLY A 172 25.31 -3.69 -15.49
N GLN A 173 26.05 -2.59 -15.55
CA GLN A 173 27.43 -2.54 -15.04
C GLN A 173 27.49 -1.46 -13.96
N GLY A 174 27.80 -1.90 -12.74
CA GLY A 174 27.71 -1.08 -11.55
C GLY A 174 28.91 -0.14 -11.32
N ARG A 175 28.61 0.87 -10.49
CA ARG A 175 29.37 1.53 -9.41
C ARG A 175 29.21 3.04 -9.54
N HIS A 176 28.36 3.59 -8.67
CA HIS A 176 27.94 4.99 -8.58
C HIS A 176 26.97 5.46 -9.69
N GLY A 177 25.66 5.44 -9.37
CA GLY A 177 24.59 5.95 -10.22
C GLY A 177 23.91 4.85 -11.03
N VAL A 178 22.63 4.60 -10.76
CA VAL A 178 21.83 3.68 -11.57
C VAL A 178 21.34 4.45 -12.79
N LEU A 179 21.91 4.16 -13.97
CA LEU A 179 21.46 4.70 -15.24
C LEU A 179 20.38 3.78 -15.83
N PHE A 180 19.12 4.21 -15.78
CA PHE A 180 18.03 3.52 -16.45
C PHE A 180 17.93 4.05 -17.88
N ARG A 181 18.30 3.21 -18.86
CA ARG A 181 18.09 3.53 -20.27
C ARG A 181 16.82 2.80 -20.74
N VAL A 182 15.73 3.54 -20.88
CA VAL A 182 14.48 3.02 -21.45
C VAL A 182 14.48 3.33 -22.94
N GLN A 183 14.43 2.31 -23.79
CA GLN A 183 14.25 2.47 -25.24
C GLN A 183 12.86 2.00 -25.63
N ASP A 184 12.14 2.78 -26.45
CA ASP A 184 10.91 2.30 -27.08
C ASP A 184 11.22 1.33 -28.25
N ALA A 185 10.18 0.65 -28.77
CA ALA A 185 10.30 -0.26 -29.91
C ALA A 185 10.76 0.43 -31.23
N HIS A 186 10.92 1.76 -31.24
CA HIS A 186 11.36 2.56 -32.37
C HIS A 186 12.77 3.15 -32.14
N GLY A 187 13.49 2.69 -31.11
CA GLY A 187 14.87 3.10 -30.81
C GLY A 187 14.99 4.52 -30.23
N ARG A 188 13.88 5.14 -29.82
CA ARG A 188 13.92 6.43 -29.13
C ARG A 188 14.14 6.17 -27.64
N GLY A 189 15.31 6.57 -27.16
CA GLY A 189 15.69 6.44 -25.75
C GLY A 189 15.24 7.66 -24.94
N CYS A 190 14.71 7.42 -23.74
CA CYS A 190 14.61 8.44 -22.71
C CYS A 190 15.64 8.10 -21.62
N GLU A 191 16.56 9.03 -21.35
CA GLU A 191 17.56 8.89 -20.29
C GLU A 191 16.95 9.43 -18.99
N ILE A 192 16.61 8.54 -18.06
CA ILE A 192 16.18 8.96 -16.73
C ILE A 192 17.43 8.96 -15.86
N ARG A 193 18.03 10.13 -15.66
CA ARG A 193 19.00 10.33 -14.58
C ARG A 193 18.24 10.53 -13.28
N LEU A 194 18.33 9.55 -12.39
CA LEU A 194 18.04 9.81 -10.98
C LEU A 194 19.19 10.66 -10.44
N ALA A 195 18.90 11.92 -10.11
CA ALA A 195 19.84 12.75 -9.38
C ALA A 195 20.07 12.11 -8.01
N SER A 196 21.29 11.65 -7.76
CA SER A 196 21.74 11.29 -6.42
C SER A 196 21.85 12.56 -5.59
N GLY A 197 20.78 12.90 -4.89
CA GLY A 197 20.74 13.88 -3.80
C GLY A 197 20.34 13.14 -2.53
N LEU A 198 21.26 13.13 -1.57
CA LEU A 198 21.11 12.67 -0.18
C LEU A 198 19.99 13.41 0.54
#